data_AF-A0A525C978-F1
#
_entry.id   AF-A0A525C978-F1
#
_cell.length_a   1.000
_cell.length_b   1.000
_cell.length_c   1.000
_cell.angle_alpha   90.00
_cell.angle_beta   90.00
_cell.angle_gamma   90.00
#
_symmetry.space_group_name_H-M   'P 1'
#
loop_
_entity.id
_entity.type
_entity.pdbx_description
1 polymer ?
#
loop_
_entity_poly.entity_id
_entity_poly.type
_entity_poly.pdbx_seq_one_letter_code
_entity_poly.pdbx_strand_id
1 'polypeptide(L)'
;SEGIGLGLAITRRLVALHHGLMELESQSGCGSTFHVHLPLPNLADKTTKSIRSPRPVLLLITAINQPSAEIIELAQRQNLVIQTLKADDDLDAVLNSVQPATLAWDLARNESGDWSMFRKIRNHPRLNQLPFILYGQNETIERSIGPTGVITKPVSIPTLLEAINAVIPQKAAGPILIVDDDPVARQAHLNAVEQGLPDYPVCVVNDGAAALAAMNNQIPSLVLLDLMMPEMDGFNVLDWMRENPRTFAVPVVILTSKVLNLDDIKRIEQHTHVVVQSKGVLTDDEIVAALHRSLFGDETLPLQTSALVKHAIAYMHQNYTRPLARWEIAEAIGVSENYCSRLFKQELGLSPWDYLNRYRIYQAQELFRFTQGSVRNVAEQVGFKDQRYFSRVFKKVTGRSPKEFREQPDS
;
A
#
# COMPACT_ATOMS: atom_id res chain seq x y z
N SER A 1 40.30 3.35 -26.59
CA SER A 1 39.48 2.80 -25.51
C SER A 1 38.33 2.06 -26.16
N GLU A 2 38.43 0.73 -26.28
CA GLU A 2 37.37 -0.10 -26.83
C GLU A 2 36.16 -0.05 -25.88
N GLY A 3 35.12 0.66 -26.31
CA GLY A 3 33.85 0.68 -25.60
C GLY A 3 33.19 -0.69 -25.68
N ILE A 4 32.60 -1.14 -24.58
CA ILE A 4 32.05 -2.48 -24.34
C ILE A 4 30.88 -2.89 -25.28
N GLY A 5 30.55 -2.08 -26.30
CA GLY A 5 29.48 -2.37 -27.28
C GLY A 5 28.05 -2.39 -26.71
N LEU A 6 27.89 -2.14 -25.41
CA LEU A 6 26.62 -2.32 -24.69
C LEU A 6 25.56 -1.25 -25.00
N GLY A 7 25.96 -0.08 -25.49
CA GLY A 7 25.04 1.04 -25.72
C GLY A 7 23.89 0.68 -26.64
N LEU A 8 24.19 0.09 -27.81
CA LEU A 8 23.16 -0.29 -28.78
C LEU A 8 22.27 -1.44 -28.25
N ALA A 9 22.84 -2.37 -27.49
CA ALA A 9 22.09 -3.47 -26.88
C ALA A 9 21.10 -2.98 -25.81
N ILE A 10 21.50 -2.00 -25.00
CA ILE A 10 20.64 -1.37 -23.98
C ILE A 10 19.53 -0.56 -24.66
N THR A 11 19.88 0.28 -25.64
CA THR A 11 18.87 1.09 -26.35
C THR A 11 17.86 0.21 -27.09
N ARG A 12 18.31 -0.87 -27.75
CA ARG A 12 17.40 -1.83 -28.41
C ARG A 12 16.45 -2.50 -27.41
N ARG A 13 16.92 -2.79 -26.19
CA ARG A 13 16.10 -3.39 -25.14
C ARG A 13 15.10 -2.40 -24.54
N LEU A 14 15.49 -1.13 -24.37
CA LEU A 14 14.57 -0.07 -23.93
C LEU A 14 13.47 0.18 -24.97
N VAL A 15 13.82 0.27 -26.26
CA VAL A 15 12.83 0.47 -27.33
C VAL A 15 11.83 -0.70 -27.40
N ALA A 16 12.31 -1.94 -27.25
CA ALA A 16 11.44 -3.11 -27.20
C ALA A 16 10.50 -3.12 -25.98
N LEU A 17 10.96 -2.66 -24.81
CA LEU A 17 10.12 -2.51 -23.60
C LEU A 17 9.04 -1.43 -23.77
N HIS A 18 9.26 -0.45 -24.63
CA HIS A 18 8.28 0.59 -24.98
C HIS A 18 7.44 0.23 -26.22
N HIS A 19 7.45 -1.03 -26.67
CA HIS A 19 6.74 -1.49 -27.88
C HIS A 19 7.10 -0.71 -29.14
N GLY A 20 8.30 -0.13 -29.18
CA GLY A 20 8.81 0.62 -30.32
C GLY A 20 9.64 -0.22 -31.28
N LEU A 21 10.03 0.39 -32.39
CA LEU A 21 10.91 -0.15 -33.43
C LEU A 21 12.19 0.69 -33.54
N MET A 22 13.29 0.03 -33.88
CA MET A 22 14.57 0.70 -34.14
C MET A 22 15.13 0.23 -35.48
N GLU A 23 15.47 1.19 -36.34
CA GLU A 23 16.03 0.96 -37.67
C GLU A 23 17.38 1.68 -37.81
N LEU A 24 18.24 1.19 -38.69
CA LEU A 24 19.57 1.73 -38.93
C LEU A 24 19.72 2.02 -40.43
N GLU A 25 20.01 3.27 -40.75
CA GLU A 25 20.47 3.68 -42.06
C GLU A 25 21.96 4.01 -41.99
N SER A 26 22.78 3.32 -42.77
CA SER A 26 24.23 3.56 -42.77
C SER A 26 24.79 3.47 -44.17
N GLN A 27 25.59 4.47 -44.56
CA GLN A 27 26.31 4.50 -45.83
C GLN A 27 27.81 4.67 -45.55
N SER A 28 28.63 3.80 -46.16
CA SER A 28 30.07 3.76 -45.90
C SER A 28 30.73 5.10 -46.29
N GLY A 29 31.34 5.77 -45.32
CA GLY A 29 31.97 7.09 -45.50
C GLY A 29 31.05 8.29 -45.25
N CYS A 30 29.75 8.09 -44.99
CA CYS A 30 28.79 9.18 -44.77
C CYS A 30 28.16 9.18 -43.36
N GLY A 31 28.52 8.20 -42.51
CA GLY A 31 28.00 8.07 -41.14
C GLY A 31 26.79 7.14 -41.05
N SER A 32 26.23 7.02 -39.84
CA SER A 32 25.11 6.15 -39.53
C SER A 32 24.04 6.91 -38.74
N THR A 33 22.77 6.72 -39.11
CA THR A 33 21.60 7.29 -38.45
C THR A 33 20.74 6.16 -37.89
N PHE A 34 20.39 6.24 -36.60
CA PHE A 34 19.48 5.30 -35.95
C PHE A 34 18.11 5.97 -35.81
N HIS A 35 17.08 5.35 -36.35
CA HIS A 35 15.69 5.79 -36.22
C HIS A 35 15.01 4.99 -35.12
N VAL A 36 14.38 5.69 -34.16
CA VAL A 36 13.61 5.07 -33.08
C VAL A 36 12.17 5.52 -33.21
N HIS A 37 11.26 4.57 -33.36
CA HIS A 37 9.83 4.78 -33.49
C HIS A 37 9.16 4.28 -32.21
N LEU A 38 8.59 5.20 -31.43
CA LEU A 38 7.83 4.86 -30.22
C LEU A 38 6.34 5.14 -30.46
N PRO A 39 5.43 4.24 -30.05
CA PRO A 39 4.00 4.54 -30.09
C PRO A 39 3.68 5.65 -29.09
N LEU A 40 3.14 6.77 -29.58
CA LEU A 40 2.61 7.84 -28.71
C LEU A 40 1.15 7.51 -28.34
N PRO A 41 0.73 7.73 -27.08
CA PRO A 41 -0.68 7.69 -26.75
C PRO A 41 -1.40 8.79 -27.54
N ASN A 42 -2.44 8.39 -28.26
CA ASN A 42 -3.15 9.21 -29.24
C ASN A 42 -3.66 10.53 -28.61
N LEU A 43 -2.98 11.63 -28.89
CA LEU A 43 -3.34 12.99 -28.44
C LEU A 43 -4.39 13.66 -29.37
N ALA A 44 -4.97 12.92 -30.32
CA ALA A 44 -5.84 13.48 -31.35
C ALA A 44 -7.35 13.54 -31.01
N ASP A 45 -7.82 12.95 -29.90
CA ASP A 45 -9.25 12.98 -29.55
C ASP A 45 -9.60 14.03 -28.48
N LYS A 46 -9.17 15.28 -28.70
CA LYS A 46 -9.83 16.45 -28.11
C LYS A 46 -10.90 16.96 -29.07
N THR A 47 -12.05 16.27 -29.10
CA THR A 47 -13.31 16.92 -29.45
C THR A 47 -14.27 16.84 -28.27
N THR A 48 -14.42 17.99 -27.63
CA THR A 48 -15.46 18.31 -26.67
C THR A 48 -16.85 17.98 -27.24
N LYS A 49 -17.52 16.98 -26.67
CA LYS A 49 -18.98 16.88 -26.68
C LYS A 49 -19.51 16.76 -25.26
N SER A 50 -20.62 17.46 -25.07
CA SER A 50 -21.23 17.85 -23.80
C SER A 50 -21.77 16.68 -22.97
N ILE A 51 -21.53 16.81 -21.67
CA ILE A 51 -22.11 16.21 -20.46
C ILE A 51 -23.45 15.46 -20.66
N ARG A 52 -23.37 14.12 -20.56
CA ARG A 52 -24.24 13.31 -19.70
C ARG A 52 -23.29 12.35 -18.97
N SER A 53 -23.20 12.42 -17.65
CA SER A 53 -22.34 11.52 -16.88
C SER A 53 -22.79 10.07 -17.15
N PRO A 54 -21.99 9.22 -17.82
CA PRO A 54 -22.37 7.83 -18.00
C PRO A 54 -22.44 7.20 -16.60
N ARG A 55 -23.51 6.44 -16.32
CA ARG A 55 -23.56 5.65 -15.08
C ARG A 55 -22.33 4.75 -15.06
N PRO A 56 -21.60 4.65 -13.94
CA PRO A 56 -20.39 3.84 -13.84
C PRO A 56 -20.68 2.39 -14.22
N VAL A 57 -19.80 1.76 -15.00
CA VAL A 57 -20.04 0.40 -15.52
C VAL A 57 -19.21 -0.64 -14.76
N LEU A 58 -19.86 -1.73 -14.34
CA LEU A 58 -19.21 -2.96 -13.89
C LEU A 58 -19.10 -3.90 -15.08
N LEU A 59 -17.87 -4.20 -15.49
CA LEU A 59 -17.61 -5.17 -16.56
C LEU A 59 -17.51 -6.58 -15.94
N LEU A 60 -18.52 -7.40 -16.21
CA LEU A 60 -18.68 -8.74 -15.65
C LEU A 60 -18.17 -9.80 -16.63
N ILE A 61 -17.06 -10.45 -16.28
CA ILE A 61 -16.53 -11.60 -17.00
C ILE A 61 -17.21 -12.88 -16.52
N THR A 62 -18.04 -13.48 -17.36
CA THR A 62 -18.80 -14.69 -17.03
C THR A 62 -19.16 -15.47 -18.30
N ALA A 63 -19.18 -16.80 -18.20
CA ALA A 63 -19.59 -17.67 -19.30
C ALA A 63 -21.10 -17.61 -19.59
N ILE A 64 -21.91 -17.10 -18.65
CA ILE A 64 -23.37 -17.02 -18.80
C ILE A 64 -23.86 -15.57 -18.72
N ASN A 65 -24.87 -15.22 -19.51
CA ASN A 65 -25.42 -13.85 -19.56
C ASN A 65 -26.29 -13.48 -18.33
N GLN A 66 -26.12 -14.16 -17.19
CA GLN A 66 -26.89 -13.93 -15.96
C GLN A 66 -25.95 -13.68 -14.77
N PRO A 67 -25.82 -12.42 -14.30
CA PRO A 67 -25.07 -12.09 -13.10
C PRO A 67 -25.62 -12.82 -11.86
N SER A 68 -24.76 -13.12 -10.89
CA SER A 68 -25.20 -13.65 -9.60
C SER A 68 -26.02 -12.62 -8.82
N ALA A 69 -26.84 -13.06 -7.87
CA ALA A 69 -27.62 -12.17 -6.99
C ALA A 69 -26.72 -11.15 -6.26
N GLU A 70 -25.51 -11.58 -5.87
CA GLU A 70 -24.50 -10.76 -5.21
C GLU A 70 -24.02 -9.60 -6.11
N ILE A 71 -23.76 -9.88 -7.39
CA ILE A 71 -23.35 -8.85 -8.37
C ILE A 71 -24.51 -7.91 -8.72
N ILE A 72 -25.74 -8.43 -8.79
CA ILE A 72 -26.94 -7.61 -9.02
C ILE A 72 -27.16 -6.65 -7.86
N GLU A 73 -27.09 -7.14 -6.62
CA GLU A 73 -27.24 -6.33 -5.42
C GLU A 73 -26.15 -5.25 -5.33
N LEU A 74 -24.90 -5.62 -5.61
CA LEU A 74 -23.78 -4.68 -5.66
C LEU A 74 -24.04 -3.57 -6.68
N ALA A 75 -24.44 -3.92 -7.90
CA ALA A 75 -24.66 -2.95 -8.95
C ALA A 75 -25.81 -2.00 -8.63
N GLN A 76 -26.89 -2.49 -8.02
CA GLN A 76 -28.01 -1.67 -7.58
C GLN A 76 -27.60 -0.67 -6.49
N ARG A 77 -26.87 -1.13 -5.46
CA ARG A 77 -26.42 -0.29 -4.34
C ARG A 77 -25.47 0.81 -4.80
N GLN A 78 -24.59 0.51 -5.74
CA GLN A 78 -23.56 1.43 -6.24
C GLN A 78 -23.99 2.20 -7.50
N ASN A 79 -25.27 2.06 -7.92
CA ASN A 79 -25.81 2.64 -9.14
C ASN A 79 -24.95 2.33 -10.40
N LEU A 80 -24.36 1.13 -10.43
CA LEU A 80 -23.54 0.63 -11.53
C LEU A 80 -24.44 0.01 -12.61
N VAL A 81 -24.04 0.15 -13.87
CA VAL A 81 -24.60 -0.62 -14.99
C VAL A 81 -23.74 -1.86 -15.16
N ILE A 82 -24.34 -3.05 -15.21
CA ILE A 82 -23.59 -4.28 -15.48
C ILE A 82 -23.49 -4.46 -16.99
N GLN A 83 -22.27 -4.62 -17.50
CA GLN A 83 -22.02 -5.09 -18.85
C GLN A 83 -21.31 -6.43 -18.80
N THR A 84 -21.88 -7.45 -19.44
CA THR A 84 -21.29 -8.79 -19.48
C THR A 84 -20.27 -8.91 -20.60
N LEU A 85 -19.18 -9.62 -20.33
CA LEU A 85 -18.13 -9.99 -21.26
C LEU A 85 -17.87 -11.49 -21.13
N LYS A 86 -17.86 -12.22 -22.24
CA LYS A 86 -17.46 -13.62 -22.30
C LYS A 86 -15.97 -13.75 -22.60
N ALA A 87 -15.39 -14.91 -22.35
CA ALA A 87 -13.96 -15.15 -22.54
C ALA A 87 -13.51 -14.97 -24.01
N ASP A 88 -14.42 -15.24 -24.96
CA ASP A 88 -14.21 -15.14 -26.41
C ASP A 88 -14.58 -13.78 -27.00
N ASP A 89 -15.18 -12.88 -26.22
CA ASP A 89 -15.56 -11.56 -26.70
C ASP A 89 -14.32 -10.68 -27.01
N ASP A 90 -14.50 -9.75 -27.94
CA ASP A 90 -13.51 -8.73 -28.26
C ASP A 90 -13.49 -7.64 -27.17
N LEU A 91 -12.50 -7.75 -26.28
CA LEU A 91 -12.28 -6.81 -25.18
C LEU A 91 -12.13 -5.37 -25.69
N ASP A 92 -11.39 -5.14 -26.78
CA ASP A 92 -11.12 -3.78 -27.27
C ASP A 92 -12.40 -3.15 -27.85
N ALA A 93 -13.23 -3.95 -28.53
CA ALA A 93 -14.55 -3.50 -29.01
C ALA A 93 -15.47 -3.06 -27.86
N VAL A 94 -15.46 -3.80 -26.74
CA VAL A 94 -16.25 -3.45 -25.55
C VAL A 94 -15.71 -2.17 -24.88
N LEU A 95 -14.39 -2.05 -24.73
CA LEU A 95 -13.75 -0.86 -24.14
C LEU A 95 -13.91 0.41 -24.98
N ASN A 96 -14.13 0.28 -26.29
CA ASN A 96 -14.47 1.41 -27.16
C ASN A 96 -15.89 1.92 -26.93
N SER A 97 -16.79 1.06 -26.44
CA SER A 97 -18.19 1.40 -26.18
C SER A 97 -18.46 1.84 -24.74
N VAL A 98 -17.60 1.43 -23.80
CA VAL A 98 -17.83 1.61 -22.36
C VAL A 98 -16.52 1.86 -21.62
N GLN A 99 -16.58 2.74 -20.61
CA GLN A 99 -15.52 2.90 -19.62
C GLN A 99 -15.90 2.18 -18.31
N PRO A 100 -15.33 1.00 -18.05
CA PRO A 100 -15.59 0.30 -16.80
C PRO A 100 -14.94 1.03 -15.63
N ALA A 101 -15.69 1.14 -14.53
CA ALA A 101 -15.19 1.62 -13.25
C ALA A 101 -14.68 0.45 -12.37
N THR A 102 -15.12 -0.78 -12.65
CA THR A 102 -14.71 -2.00 -11.95
C THR A 102 -14.91 -3.24 -12.82
N LEU A 103 -14.17 -4.29 -12.52
CA LEU A 103 -14.19 -5.60 -13.17
C LEU A 103 -14.67 -6.65 -12.16
N ALA A 104 -15.48 -7.59 -12.60
CA ALA A 104 -15.85 -8.76 -11.79
C ALA A 104 -15.78 -10.04 -12.60
N TRP A 105 -15.23 -11.11 -12.04
CA TRP A 105 -14.97 -12.36 -12.73
C TRP A 105 -15.57 -13.54 -11.96
N ASP A 106 -16.39 -14.31 -12.67
CA ASP A 106 -17.09 -15.50 -12.16
C ASP A 106 -16.19 -16.75 -12.25
N LEU A 107 -15.56 -17.14 -11.15
CA LEU A 107 -14.67 -18.31 -11.05
C LEU A 107 -15.41 -19.66 -11.06
N ALA A 108 -16.69 -19.68 -10.66
CA ALA A 108 -17.47 -20.91 -10.63
C ALA A 108 -17.95 -21.31 -12.03
N ARG A 109 -18.20 -20.31 -12.88
CA ARG A 109 -18.84 -20.52 -14.19
C ARG A 109 -17.90 -20.35 -15.38
N ASN A 110 -16.73 -19.76 -15.20
CA ASN A 110 -15.67 -19.77 -16.20
C ASN A 110 -14.82 -21.04 -16.00
N GLU A 111 -14.89 -21.98 -16.95
CA GLU A 111 -14.11 -23.24 -16.90
C GLU A 111 -12.60 -22.97 -16.75
N SER A 112 -11.92 -23.85 -16.02
CA SER A 112 -10.53 -23.73 -15.52
C SER A 112 -9.41 -23.61 -16.57
N GLY A 113 -9.74 -23.44 -17.86
CA GLY A 113 -8.79 -23.37 -18.97
C GLY A 113 -8.58 -21.99 -19.59
N ASP A 114 -9.54 -21.07 -19.48
CA ASP A 114 -9.56 -19.88 -20.36
C ASP A 114 -8.98 -18.60 -19.70
N TRP A 115 -7.69 -18.67 -19.37
CA TRP A 115 -6.93 -17.54 -18.80
C TRP A 115 -6.54 -16.48 -19.83
N SER A 116 -6.94 -16.66 -21.08
CA SER A 116 -6.61 -15.76 -22.19
C SER A 116 -7.15 -14.34 -21.95
N MET A 117 -8.41 -14.23 -21.56
CA MET A 117 -9.07 -12.98 -21.20
C MET A 117 -8.47 -12.35 -19.93
N PHE A 118 -8.13 -13.16 -18.92
CA PHE A 118 -7.45 -12.66 -17.72
C PHE A 118 -6.10 -12.03 -18.07
N ARG A 119 -5.29 -12.70 -18.92
CA ARG A 119 -4.01 -12.15 -19.40
C ARG A 119 -4.20 -10.86 -20.19
N LYS A 120 -5.21 -10.78 -21.07
CA LYS A 120 -5.55 -9.55 -21.80
C LYS A 120 -5.87 -8.40 -20.85
N ILE A 121 -6.74 -8.64 -19.85
CA ILE A 121 -7.11 -7.65 -18.83
C ILE A 121 -5.88 -7.19 -18.04
N ARG A 122 -5.04 -8.12 -17.56
CA ARG A 122 -3.85 -7.80 -16.75
C ARG A 122 -2.78 -7.04 -17.54
N ASN A 123 -2.68 -7.27 -18.84
CA ASN A 123 -1.74 -6.57 -19.72
C ASN A 123 -2.33 -5.27 -20.29
N HIS A 124 -3.61 -4.98 -20.06
CA HIS A 124 -4.26 -3.79 -20.59
C HIS A 124 -3.99 -2.57 -19.66
N PRO A 125 -3.37 -1.48 -20.15
CA PRO A 125 -2.92 -0.35 -19.34
C PRO A 125 -4.00 0.35 -18.53
N ARG A 126 -5.26 0.31 -19.01
CA ARG A 126 -6.40 0.95 -18.32
C ARG A 126 -7.15 0.00 -17.40
N LEU A 127 -7.05 -1.32 -17.60
CA LEU A 127 -7.85 -2.30 -16.86
C LEU A 127 -7.07 -2.92 -15.71
N ASN A 128 -5.74 -2.99 -15.83
CA ASN A 128 -4.87 -3.54 -14.79
C ASN A 128 -4.85 -2.70 -13.50
N GLN A 129 -5.29 -1.44 -13.58
CA GLN A 129 -5.46 -0.49 -12.46
C GLN A 129 -6.89 -0.48 -11.90
N LEU A 130 -7.86 -1.12 -12.56
CA LEU A 130 -9.23 -1.16 -12.06
C LEU A 130 -9.41 -2.17 -10.93
N PRO A 131 -10.40 -1.95 -10.03
CA PRO A 131 -10.77 -2.95 -9.03
C PRO A 131 -11.20 -4.22 -9.73
N PHE A 132 -10.61 -5.34 -9.34
CA PHE A 132 -10.87 -6.65 -9.92
C PHE A 132 -11.46 -7.59 -8.88
N ILE A 133 -12.75 -7.87 -9.03
CA ILE A 133 -13.54 -8.71 -8.14
C ILE A 133 -13.47 -10.16 -8.64
N LEU A 134 -13.07 -11.08 -7.77
CA LEU A 134 -13.15 -12.52 -8.01
C LEU A 134 -14.28 -13.10 -7.16
N TYR A 135 -15.24 -13.80 -7.77
CA TYR A 135 -16.37 -14.40 -7.07
C TYR A 135 -16.77 -15.74 -7.68
N GLY A 136 -17.47 -16.60 -6.93
CA GLY A 136 -17.78 -17.98 -7.34
C GLY A 136 -16.76 -18.99 -6.81
N GLN A 137 -17.24 -20.08 -6.22
CA GLN A 137 -16.37 -21.10 -5.60
C GLN A 137 -15.87 -22.10 -6.64
N ASN A 138 -14.56 -22.39 -6.60
CA ASN A 138 -13.99 -23.60 -7.18
C ASN A 138 -12.80 -24.05 -6.31
N GLU A 139 -13.00 -25.09 -5.50
CA GLU A 139 -12.01 -25.61 -4.52
C GLU A 139 -10.70 -26.08 -5.18
N THR A 140 -10.70 -26.33 -6.50
CA THR A 140 -9.57 -26.86 -7.26
C THR A 140 -8.48 -25.82 -7.57
N ILE A 141 -8.78 -24.52 -7.46
CA ILE A 141 -7.86 -23.43 -7.85
C ILE A 141 -6.80 -23.15 -6.75
N GLU A 142 -7.01 -23.63 -5.51
CA GLU A 142 -6.10 -23.40 -4.37
C GLU A 142 -4.69 -23.98 -4.55
N ARG A 143 -4.48 -24.94 -5.46
CA ARG A 143 -3.22 -25.70 -5.56
C ARG A 143 -2.32 -25.34 -6.74
N SER A 144 -2.76 -24.51 -7.68
CA SER A 144 -2.05 -24.33 -8.96
C SER A 144 -1.44 -22.94 -9.18
N ILE A 145 -1.59 -22.01 -8.24
CA ILE A 145 -1.10 -20.63 -8.40
C ILE A 145 0.08 -20.42 -7.45
N GLY A 146 1.29 -20.53 -8.00
CA GLY A 146 2.53 -20.07 -7.36
C GLY A 146 2.55 -18.53 -7.18
N PRO A 147 3.65 -17.96 -6.64
CA PRO A 147 3.70 -16.73 -5.83
C PRO A 147 3.53 -15.39 -6.58
N THR A 148 2.54 -15.30 -7.47
CA THR A 148 2.19 -14.07 -8.18
C THR A 148 0.72 -13.74 -7.96
N GLY A 149 0.44 -13.05 -6.85
CA GLY A 149 -0.62 -12.03 -6.73
C GLY A 149 -2.04 -12.39 -7.19
N VAL A 150 -2.50 -13.63 -7.01
CA VAL A 150 -3.91 -13.98 -7.16
C VAL A 150 -4.55 -14.04 -5.77
N ILE A 151 -5.59 -13.24 -5.58
CA ILE A 151 -6.43 -13.27 -4.40
C ILE A 151 -7.21 -14.59 -4.40
N THR A 152 -6.83 -15.53 -3.53
CA THR A 152 -7.59 -16.74 -3.26
C THR A 152 -8.00 -16.77 -1.79
N LYS A 153 -9.26 -16.42 -1.49
CA LYS A 153 -10.17 -16.98 -0.45
C LYS A 153 -11.43 -16.09 -0.25
N PRO A 154 -12.55 -16.65 0.25
CA PRO A 154 -13.90 -16.30 -0.18
C PRO A 154 -14.31 -14.92 0.32
N VAL A 155 -14.74 -14.07 -0.62
CA VAL A 155 -15.07 -12.68 -0.34
C VAL A 155 -16.53 -12.63 0.11
N SER A 156 -16.75 -12.37 1.40
CA SER A 156 -18.08 -11.97 1.88
C SER A 156 -18.46 -10.62 1.26
N ILE A 157 -19.76 -10.33 1.06
CA ILE A 157 -20.24 -9.04 0.51
C ILE A 157 -19.58 -7.80 1.16
N PRO A 158 -19.31 -7.76 2.49
CA PRO A 158 -18.53 -6.69 3.12
C PRO A 158 -17.13 -6.49 2.52
N THR A 159 -16.38 -7.57 2.31
CA THR A 159 -15.02 -7.56 1.76
C THR A 159 -14.98 -7.13 0.28
N LEU A 160 -16.07 -7.36 -0.45
CA LEU A 160 -16.27 -6.88 -1.83
C LEU A 160 -16.47 -5.36 -1.85
N LEU A 161 -17.31 -4.85 -0.95
CA LEU A 161 -17.56 -3.42 -0.78
C LEU A 161 -16.29 -2.71 -0.32
N GLU A 162 -15.51 -3.30 0.56
CA GLU A 162 -14.19 -2.80 0.99
C GLU A 162 -13.21 -2.63 -0.17
N ALA A 163 -13.12 -3.63 -1.07
CA ALA A 163 -12.26 -3.59 -2.25
C ALA A 163 -12.74 -2.62 -3.35
N ILE A 164 -14.02 -2.24 -3.35
CA ILE A 164 -14.62 -1.30 -4.32
C ILE A 164 -14.50 0.13 -3.81
N ASN A 165 -14.79 0.39 -2.54
CA ASN A 165 -14.63 1.72 -1.94
C ASN A 165 -13.16 2.13 -1.80
N ALA A 166 -12.26 1.15 -1.80
CA ALA A 166 -10.82 1.31 -1.94
C ALA A 166 -10.36 2.15 -3.13
N VAL A 167 -11.11 2.10 -4.23
CA VAL A 167 -10.63 2.54 -5.54
C VAL A 167 -11.54 3.61 -6.14
N ILE A 168 -12.68 3.90 -5.52
CA ILE A 168 -13.48 5.07 -5.87
C ILE A 168 -12.90 6.22 -5.04
N PRO A 169 -12.22 7.21 -5.65
CA PRO A 169 -11.77 8.38 -4.92
C PRO A 169 -13.02 9.15 -4.50
N GLN A 170 -13.49 8.90 -3.28
CA GLN A 170 -14.42 9.81 -2.64
C GLN A 170 -13.63 11.10 -2.45
N LYS A 171 -14.10 12.18 -3.07
CA LYS A 171 -13.54 13.51 -2.85
C LYS A 171 -13.60 13.78 -1.35
N ALA A 172 -12.47 13.64 -0.68
CA ALA A 172 -12.40 13.52 0.76
C ALA A 172 -12.70 14.90 1.38
N ALA A 173 -13.98 15.15 1.68
CA ALA A 173 -14.49 16.45 2.13
C ALA A 173 -14.48 16.61 3.66
N GLY A 174 -13.84 15.68 4.37
CA GLY A 174 -13.75 15.62 5.83
C GLY A 174 -12.37 15.98 6.37
N PRO A 175 -12.26 16.28 7.67
CA PRO A 175 -10.98 16.57 8.30
C PRO A 175 -10.10 15.32 8.37
N ILE A 176 -8.80 15.51 8.53
CA ILE A 176 -7.89 14.47 9.01
C ILE A 176 -8.08 14.37 10.51
N LEU A 177 -8.46 13.19 11.01
CA LEU A 177 -8.64 12.95 12.43
C LEU A 177 -7.36 12.35 13.03
N ILE A 178 -6.80 12.99 14.04
CA ILE A 178 -5.65 12.49 14.81
C ILE A 178 -6.15 12.03 16.18
N VAL A 179 -5.88 10.76 16.50
CA VAL A 179 -6.31 10.09 17.73
C VAL A 179 -5.07 9.54 18.44
N ASP A 180 -4.62 10.23 19.49
CA ASP A 180 -3.40 9.89 20.24
C ASP A 180 -3.51 10.45 21.67
N ASP A 181 -3.33 9.63 22.71
CA ASP A 181 -3.43 10.10 24.10
C ASP A 181 -2.17 10.85 24.55
N ASP A 182 -1.00 10.54 23.97
CA ASP A 182 0.26 11.21 24.24
C ASP A 182 0.28 12.62 23.61
N PRO A 183 0.31 13.70 24.42
CA PRO A 183 0.33 15.06 23.90
C PRO A 183 1.56 15.39 23.04
N VAL A 184 2.71 14.76 23.29
CA VAL A 184 3.94 15.01 22.53
C VAL A 184 3.84 14.39 21.14
N ALA A 185 3.44 13.10 21.08
CA ALA A 185 3.22 12.42 19.80
C ALA A 185 2.09 13.09 19.00
N ARG A 186 0.98 13.44 19.65
CA ARG A 186 -0.14 14.15 19.03
C ARG A 186 0.27 15.48 18.40
N GLN A 187 1.08 16.27 19.10
CA GLN A 187 1.58 17.54 18.55
C GLN A 187 2.54 17.32 17.37
N ALA A 188 3.40 16.30 17.44
CA ALA A 188 4.29 15.96 16.32
C ALA A 188 3.47 15.55 15.07
N HIS A 189 2.45 14.72 15.24
CA HIS A 189 1.56 14.32 14.14
C HIS A 189 0.79 15.50 13.57
N LEU A 190 0.27 16.41 14.41
CA LEU A 190 -0.38 17.63 13.96
C LEU A 190 0.56 18.47 13.10
N ASN A 191 1.78 18.71 13.56
CA ASN A 191 2.77 19.48 12.80
C ASN A 191 3.08 18.83 11.45
N ALA A 192 3.25 17.50 11.41
CA ALA A 192 3.52 16.77 10.17
C ALA A 192 2.34 16.89 9.17
N VAL A 193 1.10 16.79 9.66
CA VAL A 193 -0.10 16.94 8.83
C VAL A 193 -0.23 18.37 8.31
N GLU A 194 -0.08 19.38 9.17
CA GLU A 194 -0.20 20.79 8.77
C GLU A 194 0.86 21.21 7.73
N GLN A 195 2.07 20.67 7.84
CA GLN A 195 3.14 20.92 6.87
C GLN A 195 2.92 20.16 5.55
N GLY A 196 2.52 18.89 5.63
CA GLY A 196 2.40 18.01 4.46
C GLY A 196 1.09 18.11 3.70
N LEU A 197 0.01 18.51 4.37
CA LEU A 197 -1.37 18.54 3.88
C LEU A 197 -2.09 19.84 4.31
N PRO A 198 -1.55 21.02 3.97
CA PRO A 198 -2.03 22.31 4.49
C PRO A 198 -3.48 22.67 4.13
N ASP A 199 -4.04 22.05 3.08
CA ASP A 199 -5.40 22.30 2.61
C ASP A 199 -6.47 21.44 3.32
N TYR A 200 -6.07 20.55 4.24
CA TYR A 200 -6.98 19.68 4.96
C TYR A 200 -7.25 20.19 6.37
N PRO A 201 -8.52 20.36 6.78
CA PRO A 201 -8.82 20.65 8.18
C PRO A 201 -8.38 19.47 9.05
N VAL A 202 -7.84 19.76 10.23
CA VAL A 202 -7.40 18.72 11.17
C VAL A 202 -8.30 18.75 12.40
N CYS A 203 -8.75 17.57 12.83
CA CYS A 203 -9.45 17.36 14.08
C CYS A 203 -8.56 16.50 14.98
N VAL A 204 -8.36 16.94 16.21
CA VAL A 204 -7.46 16.28 17.16
C VAL A 204 -8.25 15.85 18.38
N VAL A 205 -8.11 14.59 18.75
CA VAL A 205 -8.74 13.98 19.94
C VAL A 205 -7.72 13.13 20.68
N ASN A 206 -7.98 12.87 21.96
CA ASN A 206 -7.03 12.25 22.90
C ASN A 206 -7.44 10.85 23.37
N ASP A 207 -8.60 10.34 22.96
CA ASP A 207 -9.09 9.02 23.33
C ASP A 207 -10.07 8.45 22.30
N GLY A 208 -10.38 7.16 22.42
CA GLY A 208 -11.28 6.47 21.50
C GLY A 208 -12.73 6.96 21.57
N ALA A 209 -13.24 7.36 22.73
CA ALA A 209 -14.61 7.83 22.87
C ALA A 209 -14.83 9.16 22.14
N ALA A 210 -13.88 10.09 22.27
CA ALA A 210 -13.83 11.34 21.54
C ALA A 210 -13.67 11.12 20.03
N ALA A 211 -12.88 10.12 19.60
CA ALA A 211 -12.75 9.75 18.20
C ALA A 211 -14.09 9.28 17.59
N LEU A 212 -14.81 8.40 18.29
CA LEU A 212 -16.14 7.94 17.88
C LEU A 212 -17.14 9.10 17.81
N ALA A 213 -17.14 10.00 18.79
CA ALA A 213 -17.99 11.19 18.80
C ALA A 213 -17.68 12.11 17.60
N ALA A 214 -16.40 12.35 17.31
CA ALA A 214 -15.96 13.17 16.18
C ALA A 214 -16.40 12.56 14.83
N MET A 215 -16.22 11.24 14.64
CA MET A 215 -16.61 10.53 13.41
C MET A 215 -18.12 10.46 13.21
N ASN A 216 -18.90 10.41 14.29
CA ASN A 216 -20.37 10.49 14.20
C ASN A 216 -20.85 11.87 13.70
N ASN A 217 -20.14 12.93 14.11
CA ASN A 217 -20.44 14.31 13.70
C ASN A 217 -20.03 14.55 12.23
N GLN A 218 -18.78 14.22 11.88
CA GLN A 218 -18.25 14.42 10.53
C GLN A 218 -17.36 13.24 10.12
N ILE A 219 -17.60 12.70 8.92
CA ILE A 219 -16.79 11.61 8.37
C ILE A 219 -15.41 12.18 8.00
N PRO A 220 -14.31 11.67 8.58
CA PRO A 220 -12.97 12.15 8.24
C PRO A 220 -12.50 11.65 6.88
N SER A 221 -11.54 12.36 6.28
CA SER A 221 -10.86 11.96 5.05
C SER A 221 -9.79 10.89 5.30
N LEU A 222 -9.20 10.89 6.50
CA LEU A 222 -8.14 9.99 6.95
C LEU A 222 -8.14 9.99 8.48
N VAL A 223 -7.79 8.85 9.08
CA VAL A 223 -7.55 8.76 10.53
C VAL A 223 -6.09 8.37 10.80
N LEU A 224 -5.40 9.17 11.62
CA LEU A 224 -4.14 8.79 12.26
C LEU A 224 -4.49 8.26 13.65
N LEU A 225 -4.15 7.00 13.92
CA LEU A 225 -4.65 6.27 15.08
C LEU A 225 -3.52 5.63 15.88
N ASP A 226 -3.36 5.99 17.15
CA ASP A 226 -2.60 5.16 18.07
C ASP A 226 -3.44 3.94 18.52
N LEU A 227 -2.77 2.80 18.68
CA LEU A 227 -3.37 1.58 19.22
C LEU A 227 -3.35 1.55 20.75
N MET A 228 -2.42 2.25 21.39
CA MET A 228 -2.24 2.20 22.84
C MET A 228 -2.87 3.44 23.47
N MET A 229 -4.14 3.33 23.88
CA MET A 229 -4.86 4.42 24.56
C MET A 229 -5.63 3.85 25.76
N PRO A 230 -5.88 4.66 26.82
CA PRO A 230 -6.66 4.25 27.97
C PRO A 230 -8.14 4.08 27.62
N GLU A 231 -8.84 3.26 28.41
CA GLU A 231 -10.28 2.97 28.33
C GLU A 231 -10.72 2.26 27.05
N MET A 232 -10.54 2.90 25.89
CA MET A 232 -10.81 2.35 24.57
C MET A 232 -9.53 2.38 23.73
N ASP A 233 -9.00 1.19 23.44
CA ASP A 233 -7.79 1.06 22.63
C ASP A 233 -8.07 1.35 21.14
N GLY A 234 -7.02 1.64 20.37
CA GLY A 234 -7.18 1.98 18.96
C GLY A 234 -7.67 0.81 18.11
N PHE A 235 -7.52 -0.44 18.55
CA PHE A 235 -8.14 -1.54 17.83
C PHE A 235 -9.66 -1.53 17.97
N ASN A 236 -10.20 -1.18 19.14
CA ASN A 236 -11.64 -1.02 19.31
C ASN A 236 -12.19 0.13 18.46
N VAL A 237 -11.44 1.23 18.33
CA VAL A 237 -11.79 2.32 17.41
C VAL A 237 -11.81 1.81 15.96
N LEU A 238 -10.80 1.05 15.54
CA LEU A 238 -10.71 0.49 14.20
C LEU A 238 -11.85 -0.48 13.90
N ASP A 239 -12.16 -1.40 14.81
CA ASP A 239 -13.27 -2.35 14.66
C ASP A 239 -14.60 -1.60 14.52
N TRP A 240 -14.85 -0.60 15.37
CA TRP A 240 -16.03 0.25 15.27
C TRP A 240 -16.13 0.97 13.92
N MET A 241 -15.01 1.52 13.44
CA MET A 241 -14.97 2.21 12.14
C MET A 241 -15.38 1.27 11.01
N ARG A 242 -14.96 0.00 11.08
CA ARG A 242 -15.14 -1.01 10.03
C ARG A 242 -16.52 -1.64 10.06
N GLU A 243 -17.16 -1.72 11.23
CA GLU A 243 -18.56 -2.11 11.37
C GLU A 243 -19.55 -1.02 10.91
N ASN A 244 -19.12 0.25 10.84
CA ASN A 244 -19.97 1.38 10.53
C ASN A 244 -19.94 1.74 9.02
N PRO A 245 -21.09 1.70 8.30
CA PRO A 245 -21.17 2.01 6.86
C PRO A 245 -20.72 3.41 6.45
N ARG A 246 -20.62 4.37 7.39
CA ARG A 246 -20.14 5.73 7.11
C ARG A 246 -18.62 5.85 7.15
N THR A 247 -17.94 4.95 7.87
CA THR A 247 -16.50 5.06 8.16
C THR A 247 -15.68 3.86 7.70
N PHE A 248 -16.32 2.76 7.26
CA PHE A 248 -15.63 1.52 6.90
C PHE A 248 -14.59 1.69 5.79
N ALA A 249 -14.81 2.63 4.87
CA ALA A 249 -13.90 2.93 3.76
C ALA A 249 -12.86 4.00 4.10
N VAL A 250 -12.96 4.65 5.27
CA VAL A 250 -12.02 5.70 5.64
C VAL A 250 -10.63 5.08 5.85
N PRO A 251 -9.60 5.61 5.19
CA PRO A 251 -8.24 5.12 5.38
C PRO A 251 -7.73 5.40 6.80
N VAL A 252 -6.97 4.44 7.33
CA VAL A 252 -6.39 4.52 8.68
C VAL A 252 -4.89 4.32 8.58
N VAL A 253 -4.14 5.29 9.10
CA VAL A 253 -2.70 5.17 9.33
C VAL A 253 -2.50 4.96 10.82
N ILE A 254 -2.19 3.73 11.19
CA ILE A 254 -1.83 3.39 12.56
C ILE A 254 -0.42 3.93 12.84
N LEU A 255 -0.29 4.75 13.89
CA LEU A 255 0.97 5.26 14.39
C LEU A 255 1.12 4.78 15.84
N THR A 256 1.89 3.72 16.08
CA THR A 256 1.94 3.11 17.42
C THR A 256 3.36 2.87 17.94
N SER A 257 3.53 2.98 19.26
CA SER A 257 4.72 2.51 19.98
C SER A 257 4.61 1.05 20.44
N LYS A 258 3.46 0.40 20.22
CA LYS A 258 3.23 -1.01 20.58
C LYS A 258 4.23 -1.91 19.86
N VAL A 259 4.84 -2.85 20.61
CA VAL A 259 5.57 -3.96 20.02
C VAL A 259 4.58 -4.92 19.38
N LEU A 260 4.33 -4.75 18.08
CA LEU A 260 3.40 -5.57 17.31
C LEU A 260 3.79 -7.04 17.26
N ASN A 261 2.83 -7.91 17.56
CA ASN A 261 2.93 -9.35 17.39
C ASN A 261 2.09 -9.88 16.21
N LEU A 262 2.14 -11.19 15.94
CA LEU A 262 1.39 -11.78 14.82
C LEU A 262 -0.13 -11.68 14.98
N ASP A 263 -0.66 -11.72 16.20
CA ASP A 263 -2.10 -11.62 16.44
C ASP A 263 -2.59 -10.17 16.27
N ASP A 264 -1.76 -9.19 16.65
CA ASP A 264 -1.99 -7.77 16.32
C ASP A 264 -2.08 -7.59 14.79
N ILE A 265 -1.14 -8.17 14.04
CA ILE A 265 -1.14 -8.09 12.57
C ILE A 265 -2.36 -8.77 11.97
N LYS A 266 -2.74 -9.97 12.44
CA LYS A 266 -3.96 -10.65 11.96
C LYS A 266 -5.21 -9.79 12.16
N ARG A 267 -5.34 -9.11 13.30
CA ARG A 267 -6.47 -8.21 13.58
C ARG A 267 -6.46 -7.01 12.64
N ILE A 268 -5.29 -6.45 12.34
CA ILE A 268 -5.14 -5.34 11.38
C ILE A 268 -5.44 -5.78 9.95
N GLU A 269 -5.04 -7.00 9.56
CA GLU A 269 -5.22 -7.54 8.21
C GLU A 269 -6.66 -7.90 7.86
N GLN A 270 -7.53 -8.05 8.86
CA GLN A 270 -8.97 -8.16 8.67
C GLN A 270 -9.57 -6.90 8.03
N HIS A 271 -8.84 -5.78 8.09
CA HIS A 271 -9.33 -4.48 7.71
C HIS A 271 -8.56 -3.94 6.49
N THR A 272 -9.31 -3.50 5.49
CA THR A 272 -8.74 -2.81 4.32
C THR A 272 -8.35 -1.37 4.66
N HIS A 273 -7.49 -0.75 3.84
CA HIS A 273 -7.04 0.65 4.00
C HIS A 273 -6.35 0.97 5.32
N VAL A 274 -5.68 -0.03 5.90
CA VAL A 274 -4.89 0.16 7.12
C VAL A 274 -3.42 0.05 6.81
N VAL A 275 -2.70 1.14 7.01
CA VAL A 275 -1.23 1.20 6.98
C VAL A 275 -0.73 1.25 8.41
N VAL A 276 0.36 0.54 8.70
CA VAL A 276 0.94 0.48 10.04
C VAL A 276 2.32 1.12 10.02
N GLN A 277 2.54 2.06 10.92
CA GLN A 277 3.83 2.68 11.16
C GLN A 277 4.16 2.66 12.65
N SER A 278 5.42 2.36 12.93
CA SER A 278 5.95 2.43 14.29
C SER A 278 6.39 3.86 14.58
N LYS A 279 5.95 4.43 15.70
CA LYS A 279 6.34 5.78 16.13
C LYS A 279 7.89 5.88 16.17
N GLY A 280 8.43 7.00 15.69
CA GLY A 280 9.88 7.27 15.67
C GLY A 280 10.71 6.48 14.65
N VAL A 281 10.11 5.63 13.81
CA VAL A 281 10.85 4.91 12.75
C VAL A 281 10.90 5.70 11.44
N LEU A 282 9.81 6.36 11.09
CA LEU A 282 9.75 7.23 9.91
C LEU A 282 10.07 8.68 10.29
N THR A 283 10.64 9.42 9.34
CA THR A 283 10.77 10.89 9.45
C THR A 283 9.45 11.57 9.13
N ASP A 284 9.30 12.84 9.48
CA ASP A 284 8.09 13.62 9.17
C ASP A 284 7.77 13.60 7.66
N ASP A 285 8.78 13.79 6.80
CA ASP A 285 8.62 13.70 5.33
C ASP A 285 8.12 12.31 4.87
N GLU A 286 8.59 11.23 5.51
CA GLU A 286 8.19 9.86 5.17
C GLU A 286 6.77 9.56 5.68
N ILE A 287 6.39 10.11 6.84
CA ILE A 287 5.02 10.08 7.35
C ILE A 287 4.11 10.81 6.37
N VAL A 288 4.44 12.05 6.00
CA VAL A 288 3.70 12.85 5.00
C VAL A 288 3.55 12.07 3.70
N ALA A 289 4.62 11.45 3.19
CA ALA A 289 4.55 10.61 2.00
C ALA A 289 3.62 9.39 2.18
N ALA A 290 3.54 8.81 3.39
CA ALA A 290 2.57 7.76 3.70
C ALA A 290 1.13 8.30 3.74
N LEU A 291 0.90 9.50 4.31
CA LEU A 291 -0.42 10.13 4.34
C LEU A 291 -0.90 10.44 2.91
N HIS A 292 -0.03 11.02 2.07
CA HIS A 292 -0.33 11.29 0.66
C HIS A 292 -0.70 10.02 -0.10
N ARG A 293 0.04 8.92 0.10
CA ARG A 293 -0.31 7.63 -0.52
C ARG A 293 -1.64 7.08 -0.02
N SER A 294 -1.94 7.29 1.26
CA SER A 294 -3.21 6.84 1.86
C SER A 294 -4.42 7.66 1.43
N LEU A 295 -4.23 8.95 1.11
CA LEU A 295 -5.30 9.88 0.69
C LEU A 295 -5.52 9.91 -0.83
N PHE A 296 -4.44 9.80 -1.61
CA PHE A 296 -4.44 10.07 -3.05
C PHE A 296 -3.94 8.89 -3.90
N GLY A 297 -3.42 7.84 -3.30
CA GLY A 297 -2.58 6.87 -3.99
C GLY A 297 -3.32 5.76 -4.75
N ASP A 298 -3.07 5.72 -6.06
CA ASP A 298 -3.23 4.57 -6.99
C ASP A 298 -2.16 3.47 -6.80
N GLU A 299 -1.24 3.63 -5.83
CA GLU A 299 -0.03 2.80 -5.62
C GLU A 299 0.00 2.04 -4.27
N THR A 300 -1.15 1.77 -3.66
CA THR A 300 -1.18 0.89 -2.49
C THR A 300 -0.85 -0.54 -2.92
N LEU A 301 0.11 -1.19 -2.24
CA LEU A 301 0.35 -2.61 -2.44
C LEU A 301 -0.98 -3.39 -2.29
N PRO A 302 -1.21 -4.44 -3.10
CA PRO A 302 -2.34 -5.32 -2.88
C PRO A 302 -2.38 -5.79 -1.41
N LEU A 303 -3.58 -5.95 -0.83
CA LEU A 303 -3.76 -6.26 0.59
C LEU A 303 -2.85 -7.40 1.08
N GLN A 304 -2.73 -8.46 0.29
CA GLN A 304 -1.89 -9.63 0.58
C GLN A 304 -0.38 -9.31 0.56
N THR A 305 0.05 -8.38 -0.27
CA THR A 305 1.45 -7.95 -0.34
C THR A 305 1.78 -6.99 0.80
N SER A 306 0.84 -6.12 1.19
CA SER A 306 0.96 -5.30 2.40
C SER A 306 1.01 -6.15 3.68
N ALA A 307 0.23 -7.22 3.73
CA ALA A 307 0.29 -8.22 4.80
C ALA A 307 1.71 -8.77 5.01
N LEU A 308 2.46 -9.06 3.94
CA LEU A 308 3.84 -9.55 4.07
C LEU A 308 4.78 -8.55 4.76
N VAL A 309 4.63 -7.25 4.47
CA VAL A 309 5.43 -6.21 5.14
C VAL A 309 5.03 -6.09 6.61
N LYS A 310 3.73 -6.13 6.92
CA LYS A 310 3.21 -6.12 8.30
C LYS A 310 3.73 -7.33 9.11
N HIS A 311 3.71 -8.52 8.53
CA HIS A 311 4.29 -9.73 9.14
C HIS A 311 5.79 -9.58 9.39
N ALA A 312 6.54 -9.01 8.45
CA ALA A 312 7.97 -8.75 8.62
C ALA A 312 8.24 -7.73 9.74
N ILE A 313 7.42 -6.68 9.84
CA ILE A 313 7.46 -5.71 10.94
C ILE A 313 7.26 -6.42 12.28
N ALA A 314 6.21 -7.24 12.41
CA ALA A 314 5.94 -7.98 13.64
C ALA A 314 7.08 -8.95 14.00
N TYR A 315 7.64 -9.65 13.01
CA TYR A 315 8.80 -10.51 13.23
C TYR A 315 10.00 -9.71 13.75
N MET A 316 10.31 -8.57 13.12
CA MET A 316 11.39 -7.68 13.57
C MET A 316 11.13 -7.13 14.97
N HIS A 317 9.91 -6.70 15.28
CA HIS A 317 9.50 -6.21 16.59
C HIS A 317 9.62 -7.26 17.70
N GLN A 318 9.36 -8.52 17.41
CA GLN A 318 9.51 -9.60 18.39
C GLN A 318 10.97 -10.04 18.57
N ASN A 319 11.83 -9.77 17.58
CA ASN A 319 13.20 -10.29 17.54
C ASN A 319 14.29 -9.20 17.56
N TYR A 320 13.96 -7.91 17.72
CA TYR A 320 14.94 -6.83 17.56
C TYR A 320 16.07 -6.90 18.59
N THR A 321 15.82 -7.43 19.79
CA THR A 321 16.79 -7.51 20.90
C THR A 321 17.94 -8.49 20.63
N ARG A 322 17.78 -9.41 19.68
CA ARG A 322 18.85 -10.32 19.24
C ARG A 322 19.42 -9.88 17.89
N PRO A 323 20.67 -10.24 17.58
CA PRO A 323 21.20 -10.06 16.23
C PRO A 323 20.33 -10.78 15.19
N LEU A 324 19.98 -10.06 14.12
CA LEU A 324 19.19 -10.57 12.99
C LEU A 324 20.00 -10.42 11.70
N ALA A 325 19.92 -11.41 10.83
CA ALA A 325 20.39 -11.34 9.46
C ALA A 325 19.24 -10.96 8.51
N ARG A 326 19.59 -10.45 7.32
CA ARG A 326 18.59 -10.02 6.32
C ARG A 326 17.75 -11.18 5.79
N TRP A 327 18.36 -12.33 5.58
CA TRP A 327 17.69 -13.54 5.12
C TRP A 327 16.65 -14.03 6.12
N GLU A 328 16.91 -13.93 7.43
CA GLU A 328 15.94 -14.35 8.48
C GLU A 328 14.62 -13.56 8.38
N ILE A 329 14.68 -12.26 8.07
CA ILE A 329 13.48 -11.41 7.91
C ILE A 329 12.67 -11.86 6.69
N ALA A 330 13.34 -12.19 5.59
CA ALA A 330 12.68 -12.63 4.35
C ALA A 330 12.13 -14.06 4.48
N GLU A 331 12.86 -14.95 5.14
CA GLU A 331 12.43 -16.32 5.42
C GLU A 331 11.21 -16.36 6.35
N ALA A 332 11.16 -15.49 7.36
CA ALA A 332 10.03 -15.40 8.29
C ALA A 332 8.68 -15.13 7.61
N ILE A 333 8.70 -14.53 6.42
CA ILE A 333 7.50 -14.24 5.61
C ILE A 333 7.44 -15.09 4.33
N GLY A 334 8.34 -16.07 4.16
CA GLY A 334 8.33 -17.02 3.06
C GLY A 334 8.74 -16.45 1.69
N VAL A 335 9.58 -15.41 1.64
CA VAL A 335 9.97 -14.76 0.38
C VAL A 335 11.48 -14.57 0.22
N SER A 336 11.92 -14.23 -1.00
CA SER A 336 13.33 -13.86 -1.25
C SER A 336 13.70 -12.48 -0.67
N GLU A 337 14.96 -12.29 -0.26
CA GLU A 337 15.47 -11.00 0.24
C GLU A 337 15.24 -9.84 -0.74
N ASN A 338 15.41 -10.10 -2.04
CA ASN A 338 15.20 -9.11 -3.10
C ASN A 338 13.72 -8.74 -3.25
N TYR A 339 12.80 -9.69 -3.00
CA TYR A 339 11.38 -9.39 -3.02
C TYR A 339 10.98 -8.63 -1.76
N CYS A 340 11.36 -9.10 -0.57
CA CYS A 340 11.14 -8.41 0.71
C CYS A 340 11.64 -6.95 0.65
N SER A 341 12.84 -6.72 0.12
CA SER A 341 13.38 -5.36 -0.03
C SER A 341 12.56 -4.47 -0.97
N ARG A 342 12.04 -5.03 -2.07
CA ARG A 342 11.16 -4.28 -2.98
C ARG A 342 9.83 -3.95 -2.31
N LEU A 343 9.24 -4.89 -1.57
CA LEU A 343 7.98 -4.66 -0.85
C LEU A 343 8.11 -3.53 0.16
N PHE A 344 9.16 -3.57 1.00
CA PHE A 344 9.44 -2.49 1.96
C PHE A 344 9.67 -1.15 1.26
N LYS A 345 10.36 -1.14 0.11
CA LYS A 345 10.60 0.11 -0.63
C LYS A 345 9.29 0.68 -1.19
N GLN A 346 8.39 -0.17 -1.68
CA GLN A 346 7.09 0.23 -2.20
C GLN A 346 6.14 0.69 -1.08
N GLU A 347 6.14 0.01 0.07
CA GLU A 347 5.20 0.30 1.16
C GLU A 347 5.67 1.37 2.13
N LEU A 348 6.97 1.41 2.45
CA LEU A 348 7.52 2.28 3.49
C LEU A 348 8.57 3.26 2.95
N GLY A 349 9.00 3.13 1.69
CA GLY A 349 10.10 3.92 1.15
C GLY A 349 11.49 3.52 1.68
N LEU A 350 11.58 2.45 2.48
CA LEU A 350 12.79 2.02 3.19
C LEU A 350 13.20 0.59 2.82
N SER A 351 14.41 0.18 3.22
CA SER A 351 14.78 -1.23 3.22
C SER A 351 14.37 -1.89 4.55
N PRO A 352 14.17 -3.22 4.60
CA PRO A 352 13.89 -3.93 5.86
C PRO A 352 14.99 -3.71 6.90
N TRP A 353 16.25 -3.62 6.44
CA TRP A 353 17.40 -3.40 7.31
C TRP A 353 17.44 -1.98 7.89
N ASP A 354 17.10 -0.97 7.09
CA ASP A 354 17.02 0.41 7.57
C ASP A 354 15.87 0.55 8.57
N TYR A 355 14.72 -0.06 8.30
CA TYR A 355 13.60 -0.13 9.22
C TYR A 355 14.01 -0.71 10.57
N LEU A 356 14.62 -1.91 10.59
CA LEU A 356 15.06 -2.58 11.81
C LEU A 356 16.03 -1.70 12.62
N ASN A 357 17.00 -1.08 11.95
CA ASN A 357 17.96 -0.22 12.64
C ASN A 357 17.29 0.99 13.28
N ARG A 358 16.40 1.67 12.54
CA ARG A 358 15.66 2.82 13.07
C ARG A 358 14.77 2.41 14.24
N TYR A 359 14.08 1.29 14.14
CA TYR A 359 13.30 0.74 15.25
C TYR A 359 14.15 0.44 16.48
N ARG A 360 15.34 -0.16 16.32
CA ARG A 360 16.26 -0.38 17.45
C ARG A 360 16.78 0.92 18.05
N ILE A 361 17.02 1.96 17.24
CA ILE A 361 17.41 3.28 17.75
C ILE A 361 16.26 3.90 18.53
N TYR A 362 15.03 3.82 18.04
CA TYR A 362 13.85 4.26 18.77
C TYR A 362 13.72 3.56 20.14
N GLN A 363 13.82 2.23 20.18
CA GLN A 363 13.84 1.47 21.44
C GLN A 363 15.00 1.90 22.36
N ALA A 364 16.16 2.25 21.80
CA ALA A 364 17.29 2.75 22.59
C ALA A 364 17.03 4.15 23.17
N GLN A 365 16.35 5.04 22.43
CA GLN A 365 15.94 6.35 22.94
C GLN A 365 15.01 6.20 24.15
N GLU A 366 14.04 5.29 24.07
CA GLU A 366 13.15 4.95 25.19
C GLU A 366 13.95 4.41 26.38
N LEU A 367 14.87 3.47 26.17
CA LEU A 367 15.75 2.98 27.24
C LEU A 367 16.62 4.09 27.84
N PHE A 368 17.09 5.06 27.04
CA PHE A 368 17.90 6.17 27.55
C PHE A 368 17.10 7.11 28.47
N ARG A 369 15.79 7.22 28.29
CA ARG A 369 14.90 8.03 29.15
C ARG A 369 14.76 7.44 30.55
N PHE A 370 14.74 6.11 30.67
CA PHE A 370 14.46 5.42 31.93
C PHE A 370 15.67 4.75 32.58
N THR A 371 16.80 4.60 31.88
CA THR A 371 17.97 3.86 32.39
C THR A 371 19.24 4.71 32.48
N GLN A 372 20.02 4.44 33.54
CA GLN A 372 21.37 4.98 33.73
C GLN A 372 22.47 4.03 33.21
N GLY A 373 22.10 2.98 32.46
CA GLY A 373 23.03 1.96 31.98
C GLY A 373 24.12 2.53 31.07
N SER A 374 25.22 1.79 30.83
CA SER A 374 26.23 2.27 29.87
C SER A 374 25.66 2.26 28.44
N VAL A 375 26.20 3.12 27.55
CA VAL A 375 25.82 3.13 26.12
C VAL A 375 26.01 1.74 25.48
N ARG A 376 27.04 1.00 25.92
CA ARG A 376 27.28 -0.38 25.52
C ARG A 376 26.13 -1.30 25.91
N ASN A 377 25.69 -1.23 27.16
CA ASN A 377 24.63 -2.09 27.68
C ASN A 377 23.31 -1.82 26.96
N VAL A 378 22.96 -0.54 26.72
CA VAL A 378 21.77 -0.19 25.91
C VAL A 378 21.89 -0.73 24.49
N ALA A 379 23.05 -0.59 23.85
CA ALA A 379 23.28 -1.14 22.51
C ALA A 379 23.08 -2.67 22.45
N GLU A 380 23.57 -3.39 23.46
CA GLU A 380 23.40 -4.85 23.58
C GLU A 380 21.93 -5.22 23.79
N GLN A 381 21.19 -4.50 24.65
CA GLN A 381 19.76 -4.74 24.90
C GLN A 381 18.88 -4.58 23.66
N VAL A 382 19.21 -3.62 22.79
CA VAL A 382 18.48 -3.40 21.53
C VAL A 382 19.05 -4.20 20.35
N GLY A 383 19.96 -5.15 20.60
CA GLY A 383 20.43 -6.13 19.62
C GLY A 383 21.60 -5.70 18.73
N PHE A 384 22.32 -4.64 19.07
CA PHE A 384 23.59 -4.30 18.42
C PHE A 384 24.76 -5.03 19.08
N LYS A 385 25.55 -5.77 18.28
CA LYS A 385 26.77 -6.43 18.76
C LYS A 385 27.94 -5.48 19.03
N ASP A 386 27.97 -4.35 18.34
CA ASP A 386 29.11 -3.42 18.35
C ASP A 386 28.64 -2.00 18.72
N GLN A 387 29.16 -1.47 19.83
CA GLN A 387 28.82 -0.14 20.34
C GLN A 387 29.21 0.97 19.35
N ARG A 388 30.31 0.81 18.59
CA ARG A 388 30.75 1.83 17.63
C ARG A 388 29.77 1.92 16.46
N TYR A 389 29.32 0.79 15.94
CA TYR A 389 28.28 0.72 14.92
C TYR A 389 26.96 1.30 15.44
N PHE A 390 26.52 0.87 16.63
CA PHE A 390 25.35 1.46 17.28
C PHE A 390 25.43 2.98 17.35
N SER A 391 26.54 3.53 17.86
CA SER A 391 26.71 4.98 18.01
C SER A 391 26.67 5.72 16.67
N ARG A 392 27.23 5.13 15.60
CA ARG A 392 27.14 5.69 14.24
C ARG A 392 25.72 5.67 13.70
N VAL A 393 25.00 4.57 13.89
CA VAL A 393 23.60 4.45 13.45
C VAL A 393 22.71 5.40 14.25
N PHE A 394 22.89 5.46 15.58
CA PHE A 394 22.16 6.38 16.46
C PHE A 394 22.34 7.83 16.01
N LYS A 395 23.58 8.27 15.76
CA LYS A 395 23.86 9.62 15.25
C LYS A 395 23.31 9.87 13.85
N LYS A 396 23.33 8.88 12.98
CA LYS A 396 22.72 8.98 11.64
C LYS A 396 21.21 9.19 11.72
N VAL A 397 20.53 8.51 12.64
CA VAL A 397 19.07 8.54 12.77
C VAL A 397 18.59 9.76 13.54
N THR A 398 19.26 10.10 14.65
CA THR A 398 18.80 11.16 15.58
C THR A 398 19.52 12.49 15.38
N GLY A 399 20.57 12.54 14.55
CA GLY A 399 21.47 13.70 14.43
C GLY A 399 22.47 13.85 15.59
N ARG A 400 22.27 13.15 16.71
CA ARG A 400 23.00 13.32 17.97
C ARG A 400 23.67 12.02 18.41
N SER A 401 24.76 12.09 19.15
CA SER A 401 25.36 10.89 19.74
C SER A 401 24.50 10.35 20.91
N PRO A 402 24.62 9.04 21.25
CA PRO A 402 23.88 8.48 22.39
C PRO A 402 24.13 9.22 23.71
N LYS A 403 25.35 9.77 23.90
CA LYS A 403 25.71 10.51 25.11
C LYS A 403 25.02 11.88 25.15
N GLU A 404 25.07 12.61 24.04
CA GLU A 404 24.38 13.92 23.92
C GLU A 404 22.87 13.75 24.11
N PHE A 405 22.26 12.73 23.51
CA PHE A 405 20.83 12.43 23.67
C PHE A 405 20.45 12.18 25.13
N ARG A 406 21.27 11.42 25.88
CA ARG A 406 21.01 11.16 27.30
C ARG A 406 21.05 12.43 28.16
N GLU A 407 21.95 13.35 27.86
CA GLU A 407 22.09 14.61 28.62
C GLU A 407 20.87 15.52 28.40
N GLN A 408 20.20 15.41 27.25
CA GLN A 408 19.04 16.22 26.87
C GLN A 408 18.08 15.40 25.99
N PRO A 409 17.19 14.58 26.58
CA PRO A 409 16.34 13.63 25.85
C PRO A 409 15.21 14.27 25.04
N ASP A 410 14.80 15.49 25.40
CA ASP A 410 13.64 16.19 24.84
C ASP A 410 14.04 17.42 24.00
N SER A 411 15.30 17.46 23.53
CA SER A 411 15.89 18.57 22.76
C SER A 411 16.15 18.26 21.30
#